data_AF-A0A1A2PM05-F1
#
_entry.id   AF-A0A1A2PM05-F1
#
_cell.length_a   1.000
_cell.length_b   1.000
_cell.length_c   1.000
_cell.angle_alpha   90.00
_cell.angle_beta   90.00
_cell.angle_gamma   90.00
#
_symmetry.space_group_name_H-M   'P 1'
#
loop_
_entity.id
_entity.type
_entity.pdbx_description
1 polymer ?
#
loop_
_entity_poly.entity_id
_entity_poly.type
_entity_poly.pdbx_seq_one_letter_code
_entity_poly.pdbx_strand_id
1 'polypeptide(L)'
;MGTKLLANGRGRWLAVAASLVLSAGMVYAQGAKPRHIEPPAAAPSSATSVPAAAPAPPNAPRTATPEEAQALAALAGAPPAGGQQFQFPLPHGVAPEERLQVKTIWAARAIGVLFPQITTIYGYREDPLPWHPKGLAIDVMIPNPHSPEGIELGNQIAGYALANAKRWGINHVIWRQKIYPGVGAGNWTADLGSETANHYDHVHIATDGGGYPTGHETYYIASMTPSPE
;
A
#
# COMPACT_ATOMS: atom_id res chain seq x y z
N MET A 1 -31.19 46.18 18.03
CA MET A 1 -29.72 46.33 17.92
C MET A 1 -29.09 45.18 18.68
N GLY A 2 -28.63 44.10 18.07
CA GLY A 2 -27.33 43.98 17.37
C GLY A 2 -26.24 43.87 18.44
N THR A 3 -25.64 42.70 18.71
CA THR A 3 -24.66 42.04 17.83
C THR A 3 -24.55 40.53 18.11
N LYS A 4 -24.46 39.73 17.04
CA LYS A 4 -24.03 38.32 17.07
C LYS A 4 -22.50 38.27 17.21
N LEU A 5 -21.99 37.56 18.21
CA LEU A 5 -20.57 37.18 18.27
C LEU A 5 -20.39 35.80 17.64
N LEU A 6 -19.71 35.78 16.50
CA LEU A 6 -19.29 34.59 15.76
C LEU A 6 -18.19 33.89 16.56
N ALA A 7 -18.47 32.68 17.07
CA ALA A 7 -17.46 31.82 17.64
C ALA A 7 -16.62 31.19 16.52
N ASN A 8 -15.37 31.65 16.39
CA ASN A 8 -14.41 31.20 15.39
C ASN A 8 -13.88 29.80 15.78
N GLY A 9 -14.41 28.75 15.16
CA GLY A 9 -14.08 27.34 15.42
C GLY A 9 -12.74 26.86 14.84
N ARG A 10 -11.64 27.58 15.07
CA ARG A 10 -10.29 27.22 14.53
C ARG A 10 -9.29 26.78 15.60
N GLY A 11 -9.73 26.51 16.84
CA GLY A 11 -8.84 26.30 17.99
C GLY A 11 -8.69 24.88 18.53
N ARG A 12 -9.20 23.82 17.86
CA ARG A 12 -9.26 22.45 18.44
C ARG A 12 -8.55 21.33 17.65
N TRP A 13 -7.56 21.65 16.81
CA TRP A 13 -6.82 20.64 16.04
C TRP A 13 -5.28 20.75 16.10
N LEU A 14 -4.73 21.52 17.04
CA LEU A 14 -3.27 21.72 17.16
C LEU A 14 -2.59 20.90 18.27
N ALA A 15 -3.13 19.76 18.67
CA ALA A 15 -2.47 18.95 19.69
C ALA A 15 -2.68 17.44 19.52
N VAL A 16 -2.11 16.86 18.46
CA VAL A 16 -1.40 15.57 18.55
C VAL A 16 -0.26 15.59 17.51
N ALA A 17 0.80 16.33 17.83
CA ALA A 17 2.10 16.19 17.17
C ALA A 17 3.16 16.23 18.26
N ALA A 18 3.67 15.05 18.63
CA ALA A 18 5.03 14.80 19.13
C ALA A 18 5.05 13.47 19.88
N SER A 19 5.74 12.47 19.32
CA SER A 19 6.81 11.75 20.00
C SER A 19 7.44 10.75 19.03
N LEU A 20 8.50 11.21 18.36
CA LEU A 20 9.52 10.34 17.76
C LEU A 20 10.36 9.77 18.90
N VAL A 21 10.30 8.45 19.10
CA VAL A 21 11.33 7.72 19.82
C VAL A 21 11.86 6.64 18.88
N LEU A 22 13.11 6.80 18.51
CA LEU A 22 13.92 5.80 17.81
C LEU A 22 13.97 4.53 18.65
N SER A 23 13.59 3.41 18.04
CA SER A 23 13.99 2.08 18.49
C SER A 23 14.14 1.19 17.26
N ALA A 24 15.38 1.08 16.79
CA ALA A 24 15.79 0.04 15.87
C ALA A 24 15.73 -1.32 16.59
N GLY A 25 15.15 -2.33 15.95
CA GLY A 25 15.10 -3.67 16.52
C GLY A 25 14.22 -4.66 15.75
N MET A 26 14.81 -5.26 14.71
CA MET A 26 14.73 -6.71 14.39
C MET A 26 13.35 -7.39 14.40
N VAL A 27 12.87 -7.86 13.24
CA VAL A 27 13.08 -9.24 12.73
C VAL A 27 12.16 -9.44 11.50
N TYR A 28 12.76 -9.64 10.34
CA TYR A 28 12.30 -10.68 9.43
C TYR A 28 13.49 -11.45 8.90
N ALA A 29 13.93 -12.42 9.70
CA ALA A 29 14.75 -13.51 9.21
C ALA A 29 13.81 -14.64 8.83
N GLN A 30 13.65 -14.92 7.55
CA GLN A 30 13.11 -16.19 7.09
C GLN A 30 14.01 -16.71 5.98
N GLY A 31 14.80 -17.75 6.30
CA GLY A 31 15.53 -18.53 5.30
C GLY A 31 17.01 -18.80 5.57
N ALA A 32 17.49 -18.88 6.82
CA ALA A 32 18.84 -19.43 7.08
C ALA A 32 18.77 -20.96 7.26
N LYS A 33 19.36 -21.73 6.34
CA LYS A 33 19.71 -23.15 6.55
C LYS A 33 21.17 -23.25 7.03
N PRO A 34 21.54 -24.27 7.82
CA PRO A 34 22.80 -24.30 8.57
C PRO A 34 24.03 -24.62 7.71
N ARG A 35 25.18 -24.08 8.15
CA ARG A 35 26.52 -24.22 7.57
C ARG A 35 27.00 -25.67 7.48
N HIS A 36 27.66 -26.01 6.38
CA HIS A 36 28.55 -27.16 6.29
C HIS A 36 29.88 -26.79 5.59
N ILE A 37 30.93 -26.77 6.42
CA ILE A 37 32.37 -27.07 6.25
C ILE A 37 33.02 -26.90 4.85
N GLU A 38 34.06 -26.06 4.81
CA GLU A 38 35.09 -25.81 3.76
C GLU A 38 36.36 -26.67 4.02
N PRO A 39 37.16 -27.12 3.00
CA PRO A 39 38.42 -26.43 2.54
C PRO A 39 38.88 -26.71 1.07
N PRO A 40 40.00 -26.13 0.56
CA PRO A 40 40.47 -24.75 0.67
C PRO A 40 40.90 -24.09 -0.68
N ALA A 41 40.93 -22.75 -0.66
CA ALA A 41 41.85 -21.80 -1.33
C ALA A 41 42.19 -21.88 -2.83
N ALA A 42 41.79 -20.83 -3.58
CA ALA A 42 42.53 -20.28 -4.72
C ALA A 42 42.47 -18.74 -4.71
N ALA A 43 43.55 -18.12 -5.18
CA ALA A 43 44.05 -16.74 -5.05
C ALA A 43 43.10 -15.59 -5.51
N PRO A 44 43.39 -14.32 -5.13
CA PRO A 44 42.44 -13.21 -5.27
C PRO A 44 42.40 -12.71 -6.72
N SER A 45 41.22 -12.72 -7.33
CA SER A 45 40.97 -11.99 -8.57
C SER A 45 40.39 -10.61 -8.23
N SER A 46 41.06 -9.59 -8.75
CA SER A 46 40.80 -8.17 -8.57
C SER A 46 39.31 -7.82 -8.65
N ALA A 47 38.82 -7.13 -7.63
CA ALA A 47 37.51 -6.52 -7.63
C ALA A 47 37.46 -5.45 -8.73
N THR A 48 36.80 -5.78 -9.85
CA THR A 48 36.30 -4.75 -10.77
C THR A 48 35.19 -4.02 -10.02
N SER A 49 35.46 -2.79 -9.62
CA SER A 49 34.46 -1.86 -9.13
C SER A 49 33.40 -1.67 -10.21
N VAL A 50 32.24 -2.26 -10.01
CA VAL A 50 31.05 -1.93 -10.81
C VAL A 50 30.77 -0.45 -10.54
N PRO A 51 30.75 0.43 -11.55
CA PRO A 51 30.42 1.83 -11.31
C PRO A 51 28.98 1.86 -10.78
N ALA A 52 28.77 2.56 -9.66
CA ALA A 52 27.45 2.81 -9.13
C ALA A 52 26.61 3.45 -10.24
N ALA A 53 25.53 2.78 -10.64
CA ALA A 53 24.61 3.29 -11.63
C ALA A 53 24.11 4.67 -11.16
N ALA A 54 24.13 5.65 -12.06
CA ALA A 54 23.58 6.98 -11.79
C ALA A 54 22.12 6.85 -11.32
N PRO A 55 21.67 7.67 -10.37
CA PRO A 55 20.28 7.63 -9.91
C PRO A 55 19.35 7.85 -11.11
N ALA A 56 18.39 6.95 -11.30
CA ALA A 56 17.36 7.09 -12.32
C ALA A 56 16.63 8.44 -12.13
N PRO A 57 16.21 9.11 -13.21
CA PRO A 57 15.46 10.34 -13.09
C PRO A 57 14.20 10.08 -12.24
N PRO A 58 13.77 11.05 -11.41
CA PRO A 58 12.76 10.86 -10.38
C PRO A 58 11.39 10.40 -10.91
N ASN A 59 11.16 10.50 -12.22
CA ASN A 59 9.92 10.14 -12.91
C ASN A 59 10.12 9.08 -14.02
N ALA A 60 11.18 8.27 -14.01
CA ALA A 60 11.25 7.12 -14.91
C ALA A 60 10.45 5.93 -14.36
N PRO A 61 9.77 5.14 -15.21
CA PRO A 61 9.11 3.93 -14.77
C PRO A 61 10.14 2.99 -14.16
N ARG A 62 9.93 2.57 -12.90
CA ARG A 62 10.79 1.56 -12.29
C ARG A 62 10.12 0.76 -11.19
N THR A 63 10.66 -0.41 -10.96
CA THR A 63 10.34 -1.24 -9.79
C THR A 63 11.03 -0.68 -8.55
N ALA A 64 10.30 -0.62 -7.45
CA ALA A 64 10.82 -0.30 -6.14
C ALA A 64 11.75 -1.41 -5.64
N THR A 65 12.83 -1.05 -4.95
CA THR A 65 13.62 -2.05 -4.22
C THR A 65 12.86 -2.52 -2.98
N PRO A 66 13.22 -3.67 -2.38
CA PRO A 66 12.63 -4.12 -1.12
C PRO A 66 12.74 -3.07 -0.01
N GLU A 67 13.85 -2.32 0.07
CA GLU A 67 14.06 -1.26 1.05
C GLU A 67 13.09 -0.10 0.85
N GLU A 68 12.81 0.28 -0.39
CA GLU A 68 11.84 1.33 -0.69
C GLU A 68 10.40 0.92 -0.37
N ALA A 69 10.05 -0.34 -0.64
CA ALA A 69 8.75 -0.89 -0.26
C ALA A 69 8.60 -0.94 1.27
N GLN A 70 9.66 -1.33 1.99
CA GLN A 70 9.68 -1.31 3.45
C GLN A 70 9.60 0.10 4.03
N ALA A 71 10.33 1.06 3.44
CA ALA A 71 10.31 2.45 3.87
C ALA A 71 8.91 3.07 3.67
N LEU A 72 8.25 2.77 2.54
CA LEU A 72 6.89 3.22 2.31
C LEU A 72 5.89 2.55 3.26
N ALA A 73 6.03 1.23 3.47
CA ALA A 73 5.21 0.49 4.43
C ALA A 73 5.37 1.00 5.87
N ALA A 74 6.56 1.49 6.24
CA ALA A 74 6.80 2.04 7.57
C ALA A 74 5.99 3.32 7.86
N LEU A 75 5.50 4.03 6.83
CA LEU A 75 4.61 5.19 7.01
C LEU A 75 3.25 4.81 7.62
N ALA A 76 2.83 3.54 7.48
CA ALA A 76 1.60 3.03 8.09
C ALA A 76 1.69 2.93 9.63
N GLY A 77 2.88 3.08 10.21
CA GLY A 77 3.14 2.84 11.63
C GLY A 77 3.19 1.36 11.99
N ALA A 78 3.76 1.05 13.16
CA ALA A 78 3.77 -0.31 13.68
C ALA A 78 2.36 -0.71 14.18
N PRO A 79 1.92 -1.96 13.97
CA PRO A 79 0.72 -2.46 14.61
C PRO A 79 0.85 -2.33 16.14
N PRO A 80 -0.19 -1.92 16.87
CA PRO A 80 -0.13 -1.84 18.32
C PRO A 80 0.18 -3.23 18.91
N ALA A 81 1.27 -3.33 19.67
CA ALA A 81 1.63 -4.54 20.40
C ALA A 81 0.69 -4.71 21.61
N GLY A 82 -0.13 -5.76 21.60
CA GLY A 82 -0.86 -6.20 22.80
C GLY A 82 -2.19 -5.50 23.11
N GLY A 83 -2.84 -4.86 22.13
CA GLY A 83 -4.21 -4.34 22.30
C GLY A 83 -5.28 -5.44 22.22
N GLN A 84 -6.36 -5.30 22.99
CA GLN A 84 -7.60 -6.07 22.76
C GLN A 84 -8.01 -5.93 21.29
N GLN A 85 -8.18 -7.05 20.59
CA GLN A 85 -8.66 -7.05 19.21
C GLN A 85 -10.13 -6.62 19.21
N PHE A 86 -10.37 -5.31 19.13
CA PHE A 86 -11.69 -4.82 18.79
C PHE A 86 -12.00 -5.22 17.35
N GLN A 87 -12.88 -6.20 17.21
CA GLN A 87 -13.43 -6.61 15.93
C GLN A 87 -14.52 -5.60 15.54
N PHE A 88 -14.11 -4.54 14.85
CA PHE A 88 -15.02 -3.59 14.20
C PHE A 88 -15.27 -4.06 12.77
N PRO A 89 -16.50 -4.48 12.41
CA PRO A 89 -16.84 -4.83 11.04
C PRO A 89 -16.67 -3.62 10.13
N LEU A 90 -15.97 -3.81 9.02
CA LEU A 90 -15.79 -2.77 8.01
C LEU A 90 -17.08 -2.64 7.18
N PRO A 91 -17.74 -1.47 7.21
CA PRO A 91 -18.92 -1.25 6.40
C PRO A 91 -18.57 -1.21 4.90
N HIS A 92 -19.60 -1.27 4.06
CA HIS A 92 -19.44 -0.94 2.64
C HIS A 92 -18.87 0.48 2.50
N GLY A 93 -17.92 0.64 1.58
CA GLY A 93 -17.22 1.89 1.33
C GLY A 93 -17.72 2.62 0.09
N VAL A 94 -16.89 3.54 -0.41
CA VAL A 94 -17.13 4.32 -1.64
C VAL A 94 -16.81 3.54 -2.93
N ALA A 95 -16.17 2.38 -2.82
CA ALA A 95 -15.84 1.54 -3.96
C ALA A 95 -17.10 0.78 -4.44
N PRO A 96 -17.38 0.73 -5.76
CA PRO A 96 -18.31 -0.23 -6.31
C PRO A 96 -17.73 -1.63 -6.11
N GLU A 97 -18.37 -2.44 -5.28
CA GLU A 97 -17.92 -3.80 -4.93
C GLU A 97 -18.43 -4.84 -5.93
N GLU A 98 -19.26 -4.44 -6.89
CA GLU A 98 -19.75 -5.32 -7.94
C GLU A 98 -18.57 -5.92 -8.71
N ARG A 99 -18.52 -7.26 -8.74
CA ARG A 99 -17.47 -8.05 -9.39
C ARG A 99 -16.08 -7.89 -8.78
N LEU A 100 -15.91 -7.26 -7.62
CA LEU A 100 -14.64 -7.33 -6.88
C LEU A 100 -14.52 -8.66 -6.14
N GLN A 101 -13.28 -9.12 -5.95
CA GLN A 101 -12.98 -10.30 -5.14
C GLN A 101 -12.75 -9.94 -3.68
N VAL A 102 -12.87 -10.94 -2.80
CA VAL A 102 -12.93 -10.73 -1.35
C VAL A 102 -11.73 -9.98 -0.77
N LYS A 103 -10.48 -10.27 -1.19
CA LYS A 103 -9.30 -9.52 -0.69
C LYS A 103 -9.25 -8.09 -1.24
N THR A 104 -9.76 -7.87 -2.46
CA THR A 104 -9.87 -6.54 -3.07
C THR A 104 -10.91 -5.68 -2.36
N ILE A 105 -12.08 -6.25 -2.05
CA ILE A 105 -13.11 -5.60 -1.22
C ILE A 105 -12.56 -5.28 0.16
N TRP A 106 -11.83 -6.22 0.76
CA TRP A 106 -11.23 -6.01 2.07
C TRP A 106 -10.26 -4.81 2.07
N ALA A 107 -9.38 -4.71 1.08
CA ALA A 107 -8.50 -3.55 0.92
C ALA A 107 -9.31 -2.25 0.75
N ALA A 108 -10.32 -2.24 -0.14
CA ALA A 108 -11.15 -1.07 -0.41
C ALA A 108 -11.87 -0.55 0.84
N ARG A 109 -12.52 -1.45 1.61
CA ARG A 109 -13.25 -1.09 2.82
C ARG A 109 -12.32 -0.60 3.93
N ALA A 110 -11.18 -1.25 4.12
CA ALA A 110 -10.20 -0.80 5.11
C ALA A 110 -9.68 0.60 4.79
N ILE A 111 -9.39 0.87 3.51
CA ILE A 111 -8.97 2.20 3.04
C ILE A 111 -10.08 3.23 3.26
N GLY A 112 -11.33 2.92 2.90
CA GLY A 112 -12.47 3.83 3.07
C GLY A 112 -12.72 4.24 4.54
N VAL A 113 -12.46 3.34 5.49
CA VAL A 113 -12.59 3.64 6.92
C VAL A 113 -11.41 4.46 7.46
N LEU A 114 -10.18 4.11 7.07
CA LEU A 114 -8.97 4.70 7.63
C LEU A 114 -8.58 6.04 6.99
N PHE A 115 -8.99 6.25 5.74
CA PHE A 115 -8.67 7.44 4.94
C PHE A 115 -9.96 8.12 4.45
N PRO A 116 -10.73 8.76 5.35
CA PRO A 116 -12.02 9.37 5.00
C PRO A 116 -11.93 10.54 3.99
N GLN A 117 -10.72 11.02 3.70
CA GLN A 117 -10.46 11.97 2.61
C GLN A 117 -10.67 11.35 1.22
N ILE A 118 -10.64 10.02 1.12
CA ILE A 118 -10.89 9.29 -0.11
C ILE A 118 -12.39 9.18 -0.33
N THR A 119 -12.86 9.86 -1.37
CA THR A 119 -14.27 9.91 -1.75
C THR A 119 -14.58 9.12 -3.01
N THR A 120 -13.56 8.59 -3.69
CA THR A 120 -13.73 7.81 -4.93
C THR A 120 -12.69 6.70 -4.97
N ILE A 121 -13.19 5.49 -5.18
CA ILE A 121 -12.37 4.31 -5.50
C ILE A 121 -13.02 3.67 -6.72
N TYR A 122 -12.25 3.50 -7.80
CA TYR A 122 -12.69 2.70 -8.94
C TYR A 122 -12.28 1.25 -8.76
N GLY A 123 -13.04 0.34 -9.37
CA GLY A 123 -12.87 -1.10 -9.23
C GLY A 123 -12.95 -1.81 -10.58
N TYR A 124 -13.90 -2.72 -10.72
CA TYR A 124 -14.10 -3.47 -11.95
C TYR A 124 -14.32 -2.55 -13.17
N ARG A 125 -13.60 -2.85 -14.26
CA ARG A 125 -13.78 -2.32 -15.61
C ARG A 125 -13.14 -3.28 -16.62
N GLU A 126 -13.57 -3.21 -17.86
CA GLU A 126 -12.91 -3.93 -18.96
C GLU A 126 -11.61 -3.24 -19.35
N ASP A 127 -10.51 -4.00 -19.34
CA ASP A 127 -9.14 -3.54 -19.56
C ASP A 127 -8.32 -4.61 -20.31
N PRO A 128 -7.23 -4.22 -20.98
CA PRO A 128 -6.30 -5.18 -21.60
C PRO A 128 -5.58 -6.09 -20.59
N LEU A 129 -5.42 -5.62 -19.35
CA LEU A 129 -4.73 -6.33 -18.28
C LEU A 129 -5.73 -7.03 -17.36
N PRO A 130 -5.38 -8.17 -16.76
CA PRO A 130 -6.36 -9.04 -16.12
C PRO A 130 -6.89 -8.53 -14.77
N TRP A 131 -6.29 -7.50 -14.16
CA TRP A 131 -6.60 -7.16 -12.77
C TRP A 131 -7.97 -6.53 -12.58
N HIS A 132 -8.28 -5.40 -13.22
CA HIS A 132 -9.62 -4.81 -13.14
C HIS A 132 -10.74 -5.72 -13.68
N PRO A 133 -10.61 -6.40 -14.84
CA PRO A 133 -11.69 -7.22 -15.41
C PRO A 133 -12.06 -8.43 -14.55
N LYS A 134 -11.10 -8.93 -13.75
CA LYS A 134 -11.30 -10.06 -12.83
C LYS A 134 -11.60 -9.61 -11.39
N GLY A 135 -11.78 -8.31 -11.15
CA GLY A 135 -12.09 -7.80 -9.81
C GLY A 135 -10.94 -7.87 -8.82
N LEU A 136 -9.70 -7.88 -9.31
CA LEU A 136 -8.49 -8.05 -8.51
C LEU A 136 -7.84 -6.73 -8.11
N ALA A 137 -8.28 -5.61 -8.69
CA ALA A 137 -7.67 -4.30 -8.46
C ALA A 137 -8.67 -3.19 -8.19
N ILE A 138 -8.17 -2.17 -7.50
CA ILE A 138 -8.83 -0.89 -7.23
C ILE A 138 -7.88 0.28 -7.52
N ASP A 139 -8.46 1.37 -7.99
CA ASP A 139 -7.78 2.66 -8.15
C ASP A 139 -8.31 3.64 -7.09
N VAL A 140 -7.46 3.96 -6.11
CA VAL A 140 -7.80 4.85 -5.00
C VAL A 140 -7.46 6.29 -5.38
N MET A 141 -8.47 7.09 -5.69
CA MET A 141 -8.28 8.45 -6.23
C MET A 141 -7.78 9.41 -5.15
N ILE A 142 -6.64 10.07 -5.41
CA ILE A 142 -6.01 10.98 -4.46
C ILE A 142 -6.47 12.42 -4.73
N PRO A 143 -7.10 13.11 -3.76
CA PRO A 143 -7.45 14.51 -3.93
C PRO A 143 -6.20 15.39 -3.98
N ASN A 144 -6.18 16.37 -4.90
CA ASN A 144 -5.06 17.30 -5.11
C ASN A 144 -3.70 16.58 -5.22
N PRO A 145 -3.53 15.62 -6.15
CA PRO A 145 -2.41 14.67 -6.14
C PRO A 145 -1.03 15.26 -6.43
N HIS A 146 -0.97 16.54 -6.84
CA HIS A 146 0.28 17.29 -7.02
C HIS A 146 0.65 18.14 -5.81
N SER A 147 -0.28 18.32 -4.85
CA SER A 147 0.01 19.03 -3.61
C SER A 147 0.89 18.17 -2.69
N PRO A 148 1.72 18.78 -1.82
CA PRO A 148 2.45 18.05 -0.80
C PRO A 148 1.53 17.15 0.05
N GLU A 149 0.34 17.62 0.39
CA GLU A 149 -0.64 16.89 1.18
C GLU A 149 -1.22 15.68 0.43
N GLY A 150 -1.52 15.83 -0.86
CA GLY A 150 -1.99 14.74 -1.72
C GLY A 150 -0.91 13.67 -1.93
N ILE A 151 0.34 14.09 -2.13
CA ILE A 151 1.48 13.17 -2.24
C ILE A 151 1.66 12.38 -0.95
N GLU A 152 1.60 13.05 0.20
CA GLU A 152 1.70 12.41 1.50
C GLU A 152 0.55 11.44 1.76
N LEU A 153 -0.70 11.83 1.43
CA LEU A 153 -1.86 10.95 1.53
C LEU A 153 -1.69 9.69 0.66
N GLY A 154 -1.26 9.85 -0.60
CA GLY A 154 -0.98 8.72 -1.49
C GLY A 154 0.13 7.81 -0.95
N ASN A 155 1.19 8.40 -0.38
CA ASN A 155 2.26 7.63 0.25
C ASN A 155 1.76 6.81 1.44
N GLN A 156 0.90 7.38 2.29
CA GLN A 156 0.32 6.68 3.44
C GLN A 156 -0.59 5.53 3.00
N ILE A 157 -1.42 5.73 1.98
CA ILE A 157 -2.31 4.67 1.45
C ILE A 157 -1.51 3.54 0.82
N ALA A 158 -0.54 3.87 -0.04
CA ALA A 158 0.33 2.88 -0.67
C ALA A 158 1.17 2.12 0.37
N GLY A 159 1.69 2.84 1.38
CA GLY A 159 2.38 2.24 2.53
C GLY A 159 1.49 1.31 3.34
N TYR A 160 0.25 1.72 3.62
CA TYR A 160 -0.71 0.89 4.36
C TYR A 160 -1.05 -0.40 3.61
N ALA A 161 -1.22 -0.33 2.29
CA ALA A 161 -1.41 -1.51 1.45
C ALA A 161 -0.21 -2.46 1.52
N LEU A 162 1.02 -1.93 1.42
CA LEU A 162 2.24 -2.74 1.52
C LEU A 162 2.45 -3.34 2.92
N ALA A 163 2.13 -2.60 3.98
CA ALA A 163 2.18 -3.11 5.35
C ALA A 163 1.20 -4.28 5.58
N ASN A 164 0.11 -4.33 4.80
CA ASN A 164 -0.86 -5.41 4.81
C ASN A 164 -0.68 -6.41 3.65
N ALA A 165 0.45 -6.37 2.93
CA ALA A 165 0.64 -7.12 1.69
C ALA A 165 0.31 -8.60 1.82
N LYS A 166 0.81 -9.27 2.87
CA LYS A 166 0.52 -10.69 3.12
C LYS A 166 -0.97 -10.94 3.42
N ARG A 167 -1.60 -10.05 4.20
CA ARG A 167 -2.99 -10.22 4.66
C ARG A 167 -3.98 -10.06 3.53
N TRP A 168 -3.76 -9.08 2.68
CA TRP A 168 -4.62 -8.80 1.52
C TRP A 168 -4.19 -9.55 0.26
N GLY A 169 -3.12 -10.35 0.33
CA GLY A 169 -2.54 -10.99 -0.86
C GLY A 169 -2.23 -9.94 -1.92
N ILE A 170 -1.56 -8.85 -1.56
CA ILE A 170 -1.19 -7.81 -2.52
C ILE A 170 -0.25 -8.42 -3.54
N ASN A 171 -0.64 -8.31 -4.80
CA ASN A 171 0.20 -8.62 -5.94
C ASN A 171 1.17 -7.47 -6.20
N HIS A 172 0.65 -6.24 -6.31
CA HIS A 172 1.49 -5.05 -6.40
C HIS A 172 0.69 -3.78 -6.06
N VAL A 173 1.43 -2.71 -5.75
CA VAL A 173 0.91 -1.34 -5.62
C VAL A 173 1.63 -0.46 -6.64
N ILE A 174 0.93 0.43 -7.34
CA ILE A 174 1.54 1.43 -8.21
C ILE A 174 1.20 2.82 -7.69
N TRP A 175 2.23 3.64 -7.49
CA TRP A 175 2.08 5.02 -7.09
C TRP A 175 3.17 5.87 -7.73
N ARG A 176 2.77 6.90 -8.47
CA ARG A 176 3.65 7.87 -9.15
C ARG A 176 4.73 7.19 -9.98
N GLN A 177 4.29 6.35 -10.93
CA GLN A 177 5.13 5.62 -11.87
C GLN A 177 6.11 4.61 -11.26
N LYS A 178 5.97 4.32 -9.96
CA LYS A 178 6.73 3.29 -9.28
C LYS A 178 5.84 2.10 -8.95
N ILE A 179 6.25 0.91 -9.38
CA ILE A 179 5.61 -0.34 -8.98
C ILE A 179 6.31 -0.89 -7.74
N TYR A 180 5.51 -1.25 -6.75
CA TYR A 180 5.92 -1.89 -5.50
C TYR A 180 5.38 -3.32 -5.52
N PRO A 181 6.22 -4.33 -5.84
CA PRO A 181 5.80 -5.72 -5.80
C PRO A 181 5.33 -6.11 -4.41
N GLY A 182 4.25 -6.86 -4.35
CA GLY A 182 3.87 -7.61 -3.16
C GLY A 182 4.80 -8.81 -2.94
N VAL A 183 4.51 -9.61 -1.91
CA VAL A 183 5.37 -10.73 -1.53
C VAL A 183 5.40 -11.78 -2.65
N GLY A 184 6.50 -11.86 -3.40
CA GLY A 184 6.70 -12.86 -4.46
C GLY A 184 6.15 -12.48 -5.84
N ALA A 185 5.76 -11.22 -6.06
CA ALA A 185 5.23 -10.76 -7.34
C ALA A 185 6.32 -10.40 -8.37
N GLY A 186 5.93 -10.43 -9.65
CA GLY A 186 6.78 -10.05 -10.78
C GLY A 186 6.87 -8.54 -11.01
N ASN A 187 7.75 -8.13 -11.91
CA ASN A 187 8.03 -6.72 -12.22
C ASN A 187 7.48 -6.34 -13.60
N TRP A 188 6.75 -5.22 -13.70
CA TRP A 188 6.41 -4.59 -14.98
C TRP A 188 6.43 -3.06 -14.83
N THR A 189 7.06 -2.34 -15.76
CA THR A 189 6.99 -0.88 -15.85
C THR A 189 7.15 -0.38 -17.28
N ALA A 190 6.21 0.45 -17.75
CA ALA A 190 6.34 1.28 -18.95
C ALA A 190 5.79 2.69 -18.66
N ASP A 191 6.30 3.71 -19.35
CA ASP A 191 5.67 5.03 -19.39
C ASP A 191 4.50 4.95 -20.37
N LEU A 192 3.30 5.28 -19.89
CA LEU A 192 2.04 5.12 -20.62
C LEU A 192 1.45 6.46 -21.10
N GLY A 193 2.20 7.57 -20.96
CA GLY A 193 1.92 8.83 -21.66
C GLY A 193 0.77 9.69 -21.12
N SER A 194 0.19 9.37 -19.96
CA SER A 194 -0.79 10.23 -19.25
C SER A 194 -0.64 10.12 -17.73
N GLU A 195 -1.10 11.11 -16.97
CA GLU A 195 -1.02 11.10 -15.49
C GLU A 195 -1.72 9.89 -14.88
N THR A 196 -2.94 9.59 -15.33
CA THR A 196 -3.69 8.42 -14.90
C THR A 196 -2.94 7.15 -15.27
N ALA A 197 -2.48 7.00 -16.51
CA ALA A 197 -1.75 5.80 -16.90
C ALA A 197 -0.40 5.65 -16.17
N ASN A 198 0.22 6.76 -15.76
CA ASN A 198 1.44 6.80 -14.95
C ASN A 198 1.16 6.83 -13.44
N HIS A 199 -0.10 6.67 -13.01
CA HIS A 199 -0.52 6.55 -11.61
C HIS A 199 -0.10 7.75 -10.74
N TYR A 200 -0.15 8.96 -11.30
CA TYR A 200 0.16 10.19 -10.54
C TYR A 200 -1.04 10.73 -9.78
N ASP A 201 -2.26 10.38 -10.17
CA ASP A 201 -3.54 10.86 -9.60
C ASP A 201 -4.24 9.84 -8.68
N HIS A 202 -3.79 8.58 -8.68
CA HIS A 202 -4.36 7.51 -7.87
C HIS A 202 -3.32 6.48 -7.42
N VAL A 203 -3.60 5.80 -6.31
CA VAL A 203 -2.87 4.60 -5.89
C VAL A 203 -3.58 3.38 -6.45
N HIS A 204 -2.92 2.63 -7.34
CA HIS A 204 -3.43 1.35 -7.83
C HIS A 204 -3.01 0.22 -6.91
N ILE A 205 -3.96 -0.63 -6.53
CA ILE A 205 -3.72 -1.78 -5.65
C ILE A 205 -4.28 -3.02 -6.34
N ALA A 206 -3.40 -3.95 -6.70
CA ALA A 206 -3.76 -5.26 -7.23
C ALA A 206 -3.53 -6.34 -6.17
N THR A 207 -4.45 -7.30 -6.11
CA THR A 207 -4.45 -8.43 -5.17
C THR A 207 -4.46 -9.76 -5.91
N ASP A 208 -4.19 -10.84 -5.19
CA ASP A 208 -4.31 -12.22 -5.66
C ASP A 208 -5.78 -12.71 -5.62
N GLY A 209 -6.72 -11.87 -5.18
CA GLY A 209 -8.15 -12.17 -5.21
C GLY A 209 -8.66 -12.92 -3.99
N GLY A 210 -8.92 -14.22 -4.12
CA GLY A 210 -9.54 -15.05 -3.05
C GLY A 210 -11.00 -15.43 -3.32
N GLY A 211 -11.47 -15.26 -4.57
CA GLY A 211 -12.82 -15.61 -4.98
C GLY A 211 -13.81 -14.46 -4.89
N TYR A 212 -14.95 -14.63 -5.53
CA TYR A 212 -16.06 -13.68 -5.45
C TYR A 212 -16.83 -13.86 -4.13
N PRO A 213 -17.33 -12.77 -3.52
CA PRO A 213 -18.13 -12.84 -2.30
C PRO A 213 -19.34 -13.75 -2.45
N THR A 214 -19.62 -14.52 -1.40
CA THR A 214 -20.84 -15.33 -1.27
C THR A 214 -21.95 -14.59 -0.53
N GLY A 215 -21.63 -13.46 0.11
CA GLY A 215 -22.55 -12.68 0.95
C GLY A 215 -22.48 -13.07 2.43
N HIS A 216 -21.62 -14.00 2.81
CA HIS A 216 -21.39 -14.42 4.19
C HIS A 216 -20.10 -13.84 4.79
N GLU A 217 -19.37 -13.04 4.01
CA GLU A 217 -18.11 -12.44 4.40
C GLU A 217 -18.33 -11.28 5.37
N THR A 218 -17.61 -11.28 6.49
CA THR A 218 -17.47 -10.13 7.37
C THR A 218 -16.01 -9.69 7.38
N TYR A 219 -15.76 -8.44 7.02
CA TYR A 219 -14.43 -7.85 6.94
C TYR A 219 -14.13 -7.09 8.23
N TYR A 220 -12.91 -7.20 8.75
CA TYR A 220 -12.39 -6.43 9.89
C TYR A 220 -11.06 -5.80 9.51
N ILE A 221 -10.56 -4.82 10.26
CA ILE A 221 -9.23 -4.24 9.99
C ILE A 221 -8.13 -5.33 9.94
N ALA A 222 -8.20 -6.31 10.84
CA ALA A 222 -7.14 -7.30 11.04
C ALA A 222 -7.44 -8.71 10.52
N SER A 223 -8.68 -9.02 10.19
CA SER A 223 -9.15 -10.34 9.78
C SER A 223 -10.37 -10.24 8.84
N MET A 224 -10.76 -11.35 8.22
CA MET A 224 -12.10 -11.50 7.66
C MET A 224 -12.64 -12.90 8.03
N THR A 225 -13.94 -13.08 7.94
CA THR A 225 -14.61 -14.35 8.22
C THR A 225 -15.58 -14.69 7.08
N PRO A 226 -15.47 -15.86 6.43
CA PRO A 226 -14.39 -16.84 6.59
C PRO A 226 -13.04 -16.24 6.17
N SER A 227 -11.93 -16.81 6.67
CA SER A 227 -10.61 -16.41 6.17
C SER A 227 -10.52 -16.70 4.66
N PRO A 228 -9.85 -15.85 3.89
CA PRO A 228 -9.73 -16.07 2.45
C PRO A 228 -8.82 -17.28 2.21
N GLU A 229 -9.11 -18.03 1.16
CA GLU A 229 -8.20 -19.07 0.64
C GLU A 229 -6.91 -18.47 0.07
#